data_AF-A0A7S3TZZ9-F1
#
_entry.id   AF-A0A7S3TZZ9-F1
#
_cell.length_a   1.000
_cell.length_b   1.000
_cell.length_c   1.000
_cell.angle_alpha   90.00
_cell.angle_beta   90.00
_cell.angle_gamma   90.00
#
_symmetry.space_group_name_H-M   'P 1'
#
loop_
_entity.id
_entity.type
_entity.pdbx_description
1 polymer ?
#
loop_
_entity_poly.entity_id
_entity_poly.type
_entity_poly.pdbx_seq_one_letter_code
_entity_poly.pdbx_strand_id
1 'polypeptide(L)'
;PPLPLTNYPPRWWTGRPPWIAPGTMGAKLLQARAASLLKEHAMTINRFRSPNMPWEGSACRSPAAGLSGACYALPALVAPGVLEPALWLTTAFLSCMADYVHISHDSAFHGLDRCWATLMLLRCSLLFGARLDPSFFLLALVPLGCFVKGRDAKLLPDPSGWVFWHTLWHCSGGLVVTLGVWMLYRAPAEAAASGLHIG
;
A
#
# COMPACT_ATOMS: atom_id res chain seq x y z
N PRO A 1 -32.08 -0.33 -14.70
CA PRO A 1 -32.39 -0.76 -13.32
C PRO A 1 -31.33 -1.73 -12.78
N PRO A 2 -30.59 -1.41 -11.70
CA PRO A 2 -29.64 -2.37 -11.14
C PRO A 2 -30.42 -3.48 -10.40
N LEU A 3 -30.00 -4.72 -10.64
CA LEU A 3 -30.53 -5.91 -9.99
C LEU A 3 -30.18 -5.93 -8.50
N PRO A 4 -31.04 -6.47 -7.62
CA PRO A 4 -30.70 -6.64 -6.22
C PRO A 4 -29.61 -7.72 -6.08
N LEU A 5 -28.52 -7.38 -5.40
CA LEU A 5 -27.52 -8.33 -4.91
C LEU A 5 -28.19 -9.24 -3.88
N THR A 6 -28.76 -10.34 -4.35
CA THR A 6 -29.27 -11.40 -3.50
C THR A 6 -28.09 -12.09 -2.82
N ASN A 7 -28.00 -11.95 -1.49
CA ASN A 7 -27.13 -12.71 -0.59
C ASN A 7 -27.48 -14.21 -0.61
N TYR A 8 -27.15 -14.92 -1.69
CA TYR A 8 -27.15 -16.38 -1.67
C TYR A 8 -25.74 -16.90 -1.39
N PRO A 9 -25.55 -17.75 -0.36
CA PRO A 9 -24.31 -18.49 -0.22
C PRO A 9 -24.11 -19.43 -1.43
N PRO A 10 -22.86 -19.81 -1.76
CA PRO A 10 -22.56 -20.68 -2.88
C PRO A 10 -23.29 -22.03 -2.80
N ARG A 11 -23.81 -22.51 -3.94
CA ARG A 11 -24.60 -23.76 -4.09
C ARG A 11 -23.94 -25.05 -3.62
N TRP A 12 -22.65 -25.05 -3.27
CA TRP A 12 -21.94 -26.24 -2.80
C TRP A 12 -22.02 -26.45 -1.27
N TRP A 13 -22.66 -25.54 -0.52
CA TRP A 13 -22.85 -25.70 0.93
C TRP A 13 -24.19 -26.37 1.28
N THR A 14 -24.38 -27.63 0.87
CA THR A 14 -25.53 -28.44 1.31
C THR A 14 -25.15 -29.52 2.35
N GLY A 15 -23.87 -29.69 2.66
CA GLY A 15 -23.40 -30.68 3.63
C GLY A 15 -23.39 -30.16 5.06
N ARG A 16 -24.40 -30.50 5.87
CA ARG A 16 -24.27 -30.44 7.34
C ARG A 16 -23.25 -31.51 7.77
N PRO A 17 -22.28 -31.20 8.66
CA PRO A 17 -21.46 -32.22 9.27
C PRO A 17 -22.34 -33.21 10.06
N PRO A 18 -22.20 -34.53 9.88
CA PRO A 18 -23.16 -35.53 10.37
C PRO A 18 -23.18 -35.74 11.90
N TRP A 19 -22.35 -35.04 12.67
CA TRP A 19 -22.19 -35.22 14.13
C TRP A 19 -22.81 -34.11 15.00
N ILE A 20 -23.53 -33.14 14.42
CA ILE A 20 -24.16 -32.05 15.20
C ILE A 20 -25.67 -32.28 15.26
N ALA A 21 -26.16 -32.83 16.36
CA ALA A 21 -27.58 -32.93 16.66
C ALA A 21 -28.23 -31.52 16.63
N PRO A 22 -29.34 -31.32 15.89
CA PRO A 22 -30.03 -30.03 15.86
C PRO A 22 -30.57 -29.71 17.26
N GLY A 23 -30.19 -28.56 17.83
CA GLY A 23 -30.87 -28.01 19.01
C GLY A 23 -30.09 -27.99 20.33
N THR A 24 -28.86 -28.51 20.41
CA THR A 24 -28.05 -28.32 21.62
C THR A 24 -27.50 -26.89 21.69
N MET A 25 -27.45 -26.30 22.88
CA MET A 25 -26.93 -24.94 23.11
C MET A 25 -25.50 -24.79 22.56
N GLY A 26 -24.68 -25.86 22.61
CA GLY A 26 -23.33 -25.91 22.05
C GLY A 26 -23.28 -25.81 20.52
N ALA A 27 -24.22 -26.42 19.79
CA ALA A 27 -24.28 -26.32 18.32
C ALA A 27 -24.61 -24.90 17.85
N LYS A 28 -25.53 -24.22 18.55
CA LYS A 28 -25.88 -22.82 18.28
C LYS A 28 -24.71 -21.88 18.60
N LEU A 29 -23.99 -22.12 19.69
CA LEU A 29 -22.83 -21.32 20.09
C LEU A 29 -21.66 -21.47 19.08
N LEU A 30 -21.38 -22.69 18.62
CA LEU A 30 -20.37 -22.96 17.60
C LEU A 30 -20.73 -22.33 16.25
N GLN A 31 -22.00 -22.41 15.83
CA GLN A 31 -22.48 -21.75 14.62
C GLN A 31 -22.37 -20.22 14.72
N ALA A 32 -22.76 -19.63 15.84
CA ALA A 32 -22.62 -18.19 16.07
C ALA A 32 -21.16 -17.75 16.04
N ARG A 33 -20.25 -18.52 16.67
CA ARG A 33 -18.82 -18.23 16.65
C ARG A 33 -18.22 -18.37 15.25
N ALA A 34 -18.56 -19.42 14.51
CA ALA A 34 -18.15 -19.60 13.13
C ALA A 34 -18.65 -18.47 12.22
N ALA A 35 -19.92 -18.05 12.38
CA ALA A 35 -20.48 -16.92 11.64
C ALA A 35 -19.79 -15.59 11.98
N SER A 36 -19.45 -15.35 13.26
CA SER A 36 -18.68 -14.18 13.67
C SER A 36 -17.29 -14.15 13.02
N LEU A 37 -16.57 -15.28 13.08
CA LEU A 37 -15.24 -15.41 12.47
C LEU A 37 -15.28 -15.23 10.96
N LEU A 38 -16.28 -15.80 10.27
CA LEU A 38 -16.47 -15.61 8.84
C LEU A 38 -16.79 -14.15 8.49
N LYS A 39 -17.60 -13.48 9.32
CA LYS A 39 -17.91 -12.05 9.15
C LYS A 39 -16.67 -11.18 9.35
N GLU A 40 -15.88 -11.43 10.38
CA GLU A 40 -14.60 -10.74 10.63
C GLU A 40 -13.60 -10.97 9.50
N HIS A 41 -13.52 -12.21 9.00
CA HIS A 41 -12.66 -12.56 7.88
C HIS A 41 -13.11 -11.86 6.59
N ALA A 42 -14.41 -11.86 6.29
CA ALA A 42 -14.97 -11.15 5.15
C ALA A 42 -14.73 -9.64 5.24
N MET A 43 -14.88 -9.03 6.42
CA MET A 43 -14.55 -7.61 6.63
C MET A 43 -13.07 -7.33 6.41
N THR A 44 -12.18 -8.22 6.86
CA THR A 44 -10.73 -8.10 6.66
C THR A 44 -10.38 -8.16 5.16
N ILE A 45 -10.95 -9.12 4.43
CA ILE A 45 -10.75 -9.24 2.97
C ILE A 45 -11.29 -7.99 2.25
N ASN A 46 -12.47 -7.51 2.63
CA ASN A 46 -13.06 -6.32 2.00
C ASN A 46 -12.19 -5.08 2.26
N ARG A 47 -11.68 -4.89 3.48
CA ARG A 47 -10.75 -3.80 3.80
C ARG A 47 -9.42 -3.91 3.09
N PHE A 48 -8.90 -5.14 2.95
CA PHE A 48 -7.68 -5.41 2.19
C PHE A 48 -7.84 -5.01 0.72
N ARG A 49 -8.98 -5.35 0.12
CA ARG A 49 -9.23 -5.10 -1.30
C ARG A 49 -9.77 -3.70 -1.61
N SER A 50 -10.25 -2.96 -0.62
CA SER A 50 -10.93 -1.70 -0.88
C SER A 50 -9.96 -0.57 -1.22
N PRO A 51 -10.24 0.25 -2.25
CA PRO A 51 -9.45 1.44 -2.57
C PRO A 51 -9.61 2.57 -1.52
N ASN A 52 -10.64 2.51 -0.66
CA ASN A 52 -10.99 3.58 0.29
C ASN A 52 -11.13 4.95 -0.40
N MET A 53 -11.81 4.97 -1.55
CA MET A 53 -12.11 6.20 -2.28
C MET A 53 -13.57 6.59 -2.07
N PRO A 54 -13.86 7.86 -1.74
CA PRO A 54 -15.23 8.34 -1.51
C PRO A 54 -15.97 8.65 -2.82
N TRP A 55 -15.23 8.79 -3.93
CA TRP A 55 -15.78 9.05 -5.25
C TRP A 55 -15.98 7.74 -6.03
N GLU A 56 -16.81 7.79 -7.07
CA GLU A 56 -17.13 6.61 -7.88
C GLU A 56 -16.46 6.65 -9.26
N GLY A 57 -16.17 5.47 -9.80
CA GLY A 57 -15.82 5.29 -11.20
C GLY A 57 -14.61 6.10 -11.66
N SER A 58 -14.79 6.87 -12.74
CA SER A 58 -13.72 7.65 -13.37
C SER A 58 -13.28 8.87 -12.55
N ALA A 59 -14.11 9.36 -11.61
CA ALA A 59 -13.75 10.51 -10.77
C ALA A 59 -12.53 10.22 -9.88
N CYS A 60 -12.28 8.95 -9.55
CA CYS A 60 -11.12 8.52 -8.79
C CYS A 60 -9.84 8.41 -9.62
N ARG A 61 -9.95 8.31 -10.95
CA ARG A 61 -8.82 7.96 -11.82
C ARG A 61 -8.16 9.21 -12.36
N SER A 62 -6.93 9.46 -11.93
CA SER A 62 -6.07 10.52 -12.45
C SER A 62 -4.73 9.94 -12.89
N PRO A 63 -4.24 10.23 -14.11
CA PRO A 63 -2.89 9.83 -14.52
C PRO A 63 -1.81 10.42 -13.59
N ALA A 64 -2.00 11.65 -13.10
CA ALA A 64 -1.04 12.27 -12.20
C ALA A 64 -0.96 11.53 -10.86
N ALA A 65 -2.10 11.19 -10.24
CA ALA A 65 -2.11 10.46 -8.98
C ALA A 65 -1.66 9.00 -9.17
N GLY A 66 -2.21 8.32 -10.18
CA GLY A 66 -1.99 6.90 -10.39
C GLY A 66 -0.62 6.54 -10.95
N LEU A 67 -0.09 7.29 -11.93
CA LEU A 67 1.21 6.98 -12.55
C LEU A 67 2.39 7.56 -11.78
N SER A 68 2.16 8.49 -10.85
CA SER A 68 3.23 9.02 -9.98
C SER A 68 3.88 7.94 -9.11
N GLY A 69 3.21 6.81 -8.88
CA GLY A 69 3.81 5.63 -8.22
C GLY A 69 5.08 5.13 -8.92
N ALA A 70 5.24 5.43 -10.21
CA ALA A 70 6.47 5.15 -10.97
C ALA A 70 7.71 5.87 -10.39
N CYS A 71 7.55 6.94 -9.60
CA CYS A 71 8.66 7.58 -8.90
C CYS A 71 9.38 6.64 -7.93
N TYR A 72 8.72 5.58 -7.45
CA TYR A 72 9.37 4.55 -6.64
C TYR A 72 10.32 3.63 -7.42
N ALA A 73 10.39 3.76 -8.75
CA ALA A 73 11.40 3.06 -9.56
C ALA A 73 12.76 3.79 -9.57
N LEU A 74 12.80 5.08 -9.22
CA LEU A 74 14.03 5.89 -9.24
C LEU A 74 15.20 5.30 -8.43
N PRO A 75 15.01 4.69 -7.25
CA PRO A 75 16.11 4.08 -6.50
C PRO A 75 16.83 2.97 -7.27
N ALA A 76 16.15 2.31 -8.22
CA ALA A 76 16.77 1.27 -9.06
C ALA A 76 17.92 1.80 -9.93
N LEU A 77 17.97 3.11 -10.19
CA LEU A 77 19.04 3.74 -10.98
C LEU A 77 20.35 3.88 -10.17
N VAL A 78 20.24 3.99 -8.85
CA VAL A 78 21.38 4.24 -7.95
C VAL A 78 21.75 3.01 -7.14
N ALA A 79 20.82 2.07 -6.95
CA ALA A 79 21.01 0.86 -6.19
C ALA A 79 22.02 -0.11 -6.84
N PRO A 80 22.83 -0.83 -6.03
CA PRO A 80 23.71 -1.87 -6.52
C PRO A 80 22.98 -3.21 -6.67
N GLY A 81 23.55 -4.10 -7.50
CA GLY A 81 23.08 -5.46 -7.67
C GLY A 81 21.66 -5.55 -8.28
N VAL A 82 21.01 -6.70 -8.10
CA VAL A 82 19.70 -6.99 -8.72
C VAL A 82 18.55 -6.90 -7.71
N LEU A 83 18.81 -7.22 -6.44
CA LEU A 83 17.76 -7.31 -5.42
C LEU A 83 17.12 -5.94 -5.13
N GLU A 84 17.92 -4.91 -4.87
CA GLU A 84 17.39 -3.57 -4.58
C GLU A 84 16.55 -3.01 -5.73
N PRO A 85 17.03 -2.97 -6.99
CA PRO A 85 16.20 -2.61 -8.13
C PRO A 85 14.88 -3.40 -8.20
N ALA A 86 14.91 -4.72 -7.98
CA ALA A 86 13.70 -5.54 -8.03
C ALA A 86 12.67 -5.14 -6.97
N LEU A 87 13.10 -4.82 -5.74
CA LEU A 87 12.21 -4.37 -4.66
C LEU A 87 11.54 -3.03 -5.01
N TRP A 88 12.31 -2.07 -5.53
CA TRP A 88 11.81 -0.74 -5.88
C TRP A 88 10.90 -0.77 -7.12
N LEU A 89 11.26 -1.55 -8.14
CA LEU A 89 10.39 -1.78 -9.30
C LEU A 89 9.08 -2.48 -8.92
N THR A 90 9.12 -3.43 -7.97
CA THR A 90 7.90 -4.05 -7.43
C THR A 90 7.03 -3.02 -6.72
N THR A 91 7.64 -2.11 -5.95
CA THR A 91 6.93 -1.01 -5.28
C THR A 91 6.22 -0.11 -6.29
N ALA A 92 6.95 0.33 -7.32
CA ALA A 92 6.38 1.15 -8.39
C ALA A 92 5.24 0.44 -9.14
N PHE A 93 5.42 -0.84 -9.46
CA PHE A 93 4.40 -1.65 -10.12
C PHE A 93 3.12 -1.77 -9.28
N LEU A 94 3.24 -2.16 -8.00
CA LEU A 94 2.08 -2.32 -7.11
C LEU A 94 1.35 -1.00 -6.89
N SER A 95 2.07 0.11 -6.71
CA SER A 95 1.48 1.44 -6.55
C SER A 95 0.70 1.87 -7.79
N CYS A 96 1.28 1.74 -8.99
CA CYS A 96 0.56 2.04 -10.24
C CYS A 96 -0.67 1.13 -10.45
N MET A 97 -0.57 -0.15 -10.12
CA MET A 97 -1.70 -1.08 -10.23
C MET A 97 -2.84 -0.72 -9.27
N ALA A 98 -2.52 -0.38 -8.02
CA ALA A 98 -3.50 0.06 -7.04
C ALA A 98 -4.12 1.42 -7.44
N ASP A 99 -3.30 2.42 -7.71
CA ASP A 99 -3.75 3.82 -7.77
C ASP A 99 -4.19 4.31 -9.15
N TYR A 100 -3.87 3.57 -10.22
CA TYR A 100 -4.33 3.89 -11.58
C TYR A 100 -5.31 2.86 -12.13
N VAL A 101 -4.89 1.60 -12.15
CA VAL A 101 -5.64 0.52 -12.81
C VAL A 101 -6.87 0.14 -11.99
N HIS A 102 -6.68 -0.09 -10.69
CA HIS A 102 -7.70 -0.63 -9.80
C HIS A 102 -8.34 0.39 -8.85
N ILE A 103 -8.00 1.67 -8.92
CA ILE A 103 -8.46 2.70 -7.96
C ILE A 103 -9.98 2.82 -7.81
N SER A 104 -10.73 2.48 -8.85
CA SER A 104 -12.19 2.64 -8.89
C SER A 104 -12.98 1.43 -8.39
N HIS A 105 -12.32 0.34 -7.97
CA HIS A 105 -12.99 -0.90 -7.58
C HIS A 105 -12.15 -1.77 -6.64
N ASP A 106 -12.79 -2.75 -6.00
CA ASP A 106 -12.13 -3.66 -5.07
C ASP A 106 -11.16 -4.61 -5.79
N SER A 107 -9.90 -4.60 -5.38
CA SER A 107 -8.83 -5.40 -5.98
C SER A 107 -7.78 -5.79 -4.94
N ALA A 108 -7.20 -6.99 -5.09
CA ALA A 108 -6.12 -7.44 -4.22
C ALA A 108 -4.88 -6.52 -4.30
N PHE A 109 -4.70 -5.78 -5.40
CA PHE A 109 -3.59 -4.84 -5.57
C PHE A 109 -3.56 -3.74 -4.50
N HIS A 110 -4.71 -3.31 -3.98
CA HIS A 110 -4.77 -2.32 -2.89
C HIS A 110 -4.12 -2.82 -1.61
N GLY A 111 -4.41 -4.07 -1.25
CA GLY A 111 -3.86 -4.68 -0.06
C GLY A 111 -2.40 -5.08 -0.23
N LEU A 112 -2.05 -5.60 -1.41
CA LEU A 112 -0.66 -5.92 -1.76
C LEU A 112 0.21 -4.66 -1.72
N ASP A 113 -0.23 -3.57 -2.32
CA ASP A 113 0.48 -2.29 -2.29
C ASP A 113 0.68 -1.78 -0.86
N ARG A 114 -0.38 -1.71 -0.04
CA ARG A 114 -0.27 -1.27 1.36
C ARG A 114 0.66 -2.15 2.20
N CYS A 115 0.55 -3.48 2.05
CA CYS A 115 1.43 -4.42 2.75
C CYS A 115 2.88 -4.23 2.31
N TRP A 116 3.11 -4.15 1.01
CA TRP A 116 4.45 -3.98 0.44
C TRP A 116 5.08 -2.64 0.84
N ALA A 117 4.33 -1.54 0.72
CA ALA A 117 4.75 -0.21 1.15
C ALA A 117 5.08 -0.17 2.65
N THR A 118 4.29 -0.84 3.49
CA THR A 118 4.58 -0.96 4.94
C THR A 118 5.89 -1.71 5.20
N LEU A 119 6.10 -2.83 4.51
CA LEU A 119 7.35 -3.60 4.62
C LEU A 119 8.56 -2.78 4.14
N MET A 120 8.42 -2.07 3.02
CA MET A 120 9.48 -1.21 2.48
C MET A 120 9.78 -0.02 3.39
N LEU A 121 8.76 0.59 4.01
CA LEU A 121 8.94 1.66 4.99
C LEU A 121 9.68 1.16 6.24
N LEU A 122 9.28 0.01 6.80
CA LEU A 122 9.97 -0.61 7.94
C LEU A 122 11.42 -0.92 7.59
N ARG A 123 11.65 -1.52 6.42
CA ARG A 123 12.98 -1.82 5.91
C ARG A 123 13.85 -0.57 5.79
N CYS A 124 13.34 0.48 5.16
CA CYS A 124 14.06 1.75 5.00
C CYS A 124 14.36 2.37 6.36
N SER A 125 13.38 2.38 7.27
CA SER A 125 13.56 2.95 8.61
C SER A 125 14.66 2.22 9.39
N LEU A 126 14.69 0.87 9.33
CA LEU A 126 15.71 0.07 10.00
C LEU A 126 17.09 0.24 9.36
N LEU A 127 17.18 0.18 8.02
CA LEU A 127 18.45 0.29 7.32
C LEU A 127 19.04 1.71 7.42
N PHE A 128 18.23 2.73 7.16
CA PHE A 128 18.68 4.11 7.21
C PHE A 128 18.96 4.53 8.65
N GLY A 129 18.13 4.14 9.62
CA GLY A 129 18.39 4.44 11.03
C GLY A 129 19.64 3.76 11.60
N ALA A 130 20.08 2.64 11.03
CA ALA A 130 21.31 1.98 11.44
C ALA A 130 22.57 2.51 10.72
N ARG A 131 22.44 3.27 9.63
CA ARG A 131 23.55 3.56 8.71
C ARG A 131 23.69 5.02 8.30
N LEU A 132 22.67 5.85 8.48
CA LEU A 132 22.67 7.27 8.15
C LEU A 132 22.46 8.11 9.40
N ASP A 133 22.81 9.39 9.33
CA ASP A 133 22.56 10.33 10.42
C ASP A 133 21.04 10.43 10.73
N PRO A 134 20.60 10.45 12.00
CA PRO A 134 19.19 10.54 12.35
C PRO A 134 18.46 11.76 11.79
N SER A 135 19.16 12.86 11.48
CA SER A 135 18.56 14.04 10.85
C SER A 135 17.95 13.75 9.47
N PHE A 136 18.39 12.68 8.78
CA PHE A 136 17.79 12.27 7.51
C PHE A 136 16.32 11.83 7.66
N PHE A 137 15.88 11.43 8.85
CA PHE A 137 14.47 11.15 9.10
C PHE A 137 13.59 12.40 9.01
N LEU A 138 14.16 13.61 9.15
CA LEU A 138 13.41 14.85 8.95
C LEU A 138 12.91 14.98 7.50
N LEU A 139 13.62 14.40 6.53
CA LEU A 139 13.17 14.39 5.13
C LEU A 139 11.90 13.56 4.94
N ALA A 140 11.64 12.57 5.80
CA ALA A 140 10.41 11.79 5.76
C ALA A 140 9.17 12.60 6.18
N LEU A 141 9.34 13.75 6.84
CA LEU A 141 8.22 14.64 7.19
C LEU A 141 7.50 15.17 5.96
N VAL A 142 8.20 15.37 4.84
CA VAL A 142 7.61 15.88 3.59
C VAL A 142 6.60 14.90 3.01
N PRO A 143 6.96 13.65 2.67
CA PRO A 143 5.97 12.68 2.23
C PRO A 143 4.91 12.48 3.32
N LEU A 144 5.26 12.29 4.60
CA LEU A 144 4.24 12.07 5.64
C LEU A 144 3.19 13.19 5.71
N GLY A 145 3.62 14.45 5.55
CA GLY A 145 2.72 15.59 5.42
C GLY A 145 1.80 15.48 4.21
N CYS A 146 2.33 15.09 3.04
CA CYS A 146 1.54 14.84 1.84
C CYS A 146 0.51 13.72 2.04
N PHE A 147 0.88 12.61 2.70
CA PHE A 147 -0.05 11.52 3.02
C PHE A 147 -1.19 11.98 3.91
N VAL A 148 -0.89 12.72 4.98
CA VAL A 148 -1.90 13.27 5.90
C VAL A 148 -2.84 14.21 5.15
N LYS A 149 -2.31 15.14 4.36
CA LYS A 149 -3.12 16.08 3.56
C LYS A 149 -3.94 15.36 2.49
N GLY A 150 -3.39 14.32 1.85
CA GLY A 150 -4.12 13.50 0.88
C GLY A 150 -5.28 12.74 1.52
N ARG A 151 -5.09 12.20 2.73
CA ARG A 151 -6.17 11.59 3.52
C ARG A 151 -7.26 12.62 3.84
N ASP A 152 -6.89 13.79 4.34
CA ASP A 152 -7.85 14.83 4.71
C ASP A 152 -8.62 15.36 3.48
N ALA A 153 -7.97 15.44 2.32
CA ALA A 153 -8.60 15.84 1.07
C ALA A 153 -9.69 14.86 0.58
N LYS A 154 -9.67 13.59 1.02
CA LYS A 154 -10.77 12.63 0.76
C LYS A 154 -12.07 12.98 1.48
N LEU A 155 -12.04 13.89 2.45
CA LEU A 155 -13.26 14.38 3.11
C LEU A 155 -13.97 15.46 2.28
N LEU A 156 -13.31 15.98 1.24
CA LEU A 156 -13.86 17.00 0.35
C LEU A 156 -14.62 16.34 -0.81
N PRO A 157 -15.68 17.00 -1.33
CA PRO A 157 -16.45 16.47 -2.45
C PRO A 157 -15.65 16.39 -3.76
N ASP A 158 -14.60 17.20 -3.90
CA ASP A 158 -13.80 17.30 -5.11
C ASP A 158 -12.46 16.52 -4.99
N PRO A 159 -12.11 15.67 -5.98
CA PRO A 159 -10.90 14.85 -5.93
C PRO A 159 -9.59 15.62 -6.17
N SER A 160 -9.61 16.87 -6.63
CA SER A 160 -8.40 17.58 -7.06
C SER A 160 -7.36 17.69 -5.94
N GLY A 161 -7.80 17.95 -4.71
CA GLY A 161 -6.92 18.01 -3.54
C GLY A 161 -6.24 16.68 -3.26
N TRP A 162 -6.98 15.57 -3.32
CA TRP A 162 -6.40 14.25 -3.16
C TRP A 162 -5.41 13.94 -4.27
N VAL A 163 -5.76 14.22 -5.54
CA VAL A 163 -4.88 14.02 -6.68
C VAL A 163 -3.54 14.73 -6.47
N PHE A 164 -3.58 16.02 -6.11
CA PHE A 164 -2.38 16.81 -5.87
C PHE A 164 -1.51 16.25 -4.75
N TRP A 165 -2.09 16.02 -3.56
CA TRP A 165 -1.34 15.54 -2.40
C TRP A 165 -0.84 14.09 -2.56
N HIS A 166 -1.61 13.23 -3.23
CA HIS A 166 -1.22 11.85 -3.50
C HIS A 166 -0.10 11.78 -4.54
N THR A 167 -0.15 12.61 -5.59
CA THR A 167 0.98 12.77 -6.53
C THR A 167 2.24 13.24 -5.79
N LEU A 168 2.14 14.28 -4.96
CA LEU A 168 3.28 14.77 -4.19
C LEU A 168 3.81 13.74 -3.19
N TRP A 169 2.93 12.94 -2.57
CA TRP A 169 3.33 11.82 -1.70
C TRP A 169 4.24 10.85 -2.44
N HIS A 170 3.86 10.40 -3.64
CA HIS A 170 4.68 9.50 -4.44
C HIS A 170 5.99 10.14 -4.93
N CYS A 171 5.93 11.36 -5.46
CA CYS A 171 7.12 12.03 -5.98
C CYS A 171 8.12 12.32 -4.86
N SER A 172 7.68 12.92 -3.76
CA SER A 172 8.55 13.23 -2.62
C SER A 172 9.06 11.96 -1.95
N GLY A 173 8.20 10.95 -1.75
CA GLY A 173 8.58 9.65 -1.22
C GLY A 173 9.67 9.00 -2.07
N GLY A 174 9.44 8.88 -3.39
CA GLY A 174 10.38 8.33 -4.36
C GLY A 174 11.73 9.04 -4.37
N LEU A 175 11.75 10.37 -4.31
CA LEU A 175 12.99 11.16 -4.23
C LEU A 175 13.73 10.94 -2.92
N VAL A 176 13.04 10.96 -1.78
CA VAL A 176 13.66 10.75 -0.45
C VAL A 176 14.28 9.36 -0.37
N VAL A 177 13.59 8.31 -0.82
CA VAL A 177 14.16 6.96 -0.79
C VAL A 177 15.30 6.79 -1.80
N THR A 178 15.25 7.47 -2.95
CA THR A 178 16.35 7.47 -3.93
C THR A 178 17.61 8.09 -3.33
N LEU A 179 17.47 9.24 -2.66
CA LEU A 179 18.57 9.87 -1.94
C LEU A 179 19.14 8.93 -0.86
N GLY A 180 18.27 8.33 -0.03
CA GLY A 180 18.72 7.39 1.01
C GLY A 180 19.48 6.18 0.45
N VAL A 181 19.01 5.60 -0.65
CA VAL A 181 19.69 4.49 -1.34
C VAL A 181 21.02 4.94 -1.95
N TRP A 182 21.08 6.12 -2.57
CA TRP A 182 22.35 6.67 -3.09
C TRP A 182 23.36 6.90 -1.96
N MET A 183 22.93 7.50 -0.85
CA MET A 183 23.78 7.73 0.32
C MET A 183 24.29 6.43 0.94
N LEU A 184 23.47 5.38 0.96
CA LEU A 184 23.83 4.11 1.55
C LEU A 184 24.85 3.33 0.69
N TYR A 185 24.77 3.42 -0.63
CA TYR A 185 25.50 2.52 -1.53
C TYR A 185 26.47 3.17 -2.49
N ARG A 186 26.19 4.39 -2.97
CA ARG A 186 26.99 5.07 -4.00
C ARG A 186 27.93 6.11 -3.40
N ALA A 187 27.43 6.96 -2.50
CA ALA A 187 28.22 8.03 -1.90
C ALA A 187 29.53 7.51 -1.23
N PRO A 188 29.54 6.40 -0.46
CA PRO A 188 30.78 5.88 0.13
C PRO A 188 31.77 5.37 -0.92
N ALA A 189 31.27 4.73 -1.99
CA ALA A 189 32.10 4.23 -3.08
C ALA A 189 32.72 5.37 -3.90
N GLU A 190 31.95 6.43 -4.16
CA GLU A 190 32.41 7.63 -4.86
C GLU A 190 33.42 8.43 -4.01
N ALA A 191 33.20 8.54 -2.69
CA ALA A 191 34.15 9.15 -1.75
C ALA A 191 35.49 8.39 -1.74
N ALA A 192 35.44 7.06 -1.65
CA ALA A 192 36.63 6.22 -1.72
C ALA A 192 37.39 6.36 -3.05
N ALA A 193 36.66 6.40 -4.18
CA ALA A 193 37.26 6.54 -5.51
C ALA A 193 37.86 7.93 -5.78
N SER A 194 37.31 8.99 -5.16
CA SER A 194 37.79 10.36 -5.30
C SER A 194 38.93 10.73 -4.35
N GLY A 195 39.33 9.82 -3.44
CA GLY A 195 40.35 10.09 -2.42
C GLY A 195 39.90 11.10 -1.36
N LEU A 196 38.61 11.45 -1.33
CA LEU A 196 38.01 12.32 -0.32
C LEU A 196 37.55 11.46 0.86
N HIS A 197 38.27 11.56 1.98
CA HIS A 197 37.77 11.07 3.26
C HIS A 197 36.62 11.98 3.73
N ILE A 198 35.39 11.51 3.56
CA ILE A 198 34.23 12.12 4.22
C ILE A 198 34.17 11.49 5.62
N GLY A 199 34.61 12.27 6.61
CA GLY A 199 34.57 11.92 8.03
C GLY A 199 33.19 12.04 8.64
#